data_AF-H0Y955-F1
#
_entry.id   AF-H0Y955-F1
#
_cell.length_a   1.000
_cell.length_b   1.000
_cell.length_c   1.000
_cell.angle_alpha   90.00
_cell.angle_beta   90.00
_cell.angle_gamma   90.00
#
_symmetry.space_group_name_H-M   'P 1'
#
loop_
_entity.id
_entity.type
_entity.pdbx_description
1 polymer ?
#
loop_
_entity_poly.entity_id
_entity_poly.type
_entity_poly.pdbx_seq_one_letter_code
_entity_poly.pdbx_strand_id
1 'polypeptide(L)'
;ACIARNCYPSPLNYYNFPKSCCTSVNEVICHGIPDRRPLQEGDIVNVKPGVRYRELGNIIQKHAQANGFSVVRSYCGHGIHKLFHTAPNVPHYAKNKAVGVMKSGHVFTIEPMICEGGWQDETWPDGWTAVTRDGKRSAQFEHTLLVTDTGCEILTRRLDSARPHFMSQF
;
A
#
# COMPACT_ATOMS: atom_id res chain seq x y z
N ALA A 1 9.79 7.39 -18.69
CA ALA A 1 10.54 7.69 -17.44
C ALA A 1 11.53 6.58 -17.07
N CYS A 2 11.10 5.30 -16.99
CA CYS A 2 11.96 4.18 -16.56
C CYS A 2 13.18 3.94 -17.46
N ILE A 3 12.96 3.81 -18.77
CA ILE A 3 14.02 3.58 -19.76
C ILE A 3 15.08 4.70 -19.70
N ALA A 4 14.63 5.96 -19.64
CA ALA A 4 15.52 7.12 -19.54
C ALA A 4 16.37 7.16 -18.25
N ARG A 5 16.02 6.35 -17.23
CA ARG A 5 16.75 6.19 -15.97
C ARG A 5 17.47 4.84 -15.88
N ASN A 6 17.61 4.13 -17.01
CA ASN A 6 18.20 2.79 -17.08
C ASN A 6 17.53 1.77 -16.14
N CYS A 7 16.20 1.86 -16.00
CA CYS A 7 15.41 0.93 -15.20
C CYS A 7 14.41 0.16 -16.06
N TYR A 8 14.21 -1.11 -15.71
CA TYR A 8 13.11 -1.92 -16.24
C TYR A 8 11.80 -1.60 -15.47
N PRO A 9 10.65 -1.43 -16.15
CA PRO A 9 9.37 -1.25 -15.48
C PRO A 9 8.85 -2.59 -14.94
N SER A 10 9.08 -2.86 -13.65
CA SER A 10 8.79 -4.15 -13.00
C SER A 10 7.42 -4.77 -13.26
N PRO A 11 6.30 -4.01 -13.39
CA PRO A 11 5.00 -4.61 -13.73
C PRO A 11 4.98 -5.27 -15.12
N LEU A 12 5.76 -4.78 -16.07
CA LEU A 12 5.70 -5.26 -17.45
C LEU A 12 6.07 -6.75 -17.50
N ASN A 13 5.18 -7.55 -18.08
CA ASN A 13 5.31 -9.00 -18.24
C ASN A 13 5.37 -9.80 -16.91
N TYR A 14 5.16 -9.17 -15.76
CA TYR A 14 5.03 -9.88 -14.49
C TYR A 14 3.73 -10.68 -14.47
N TYR A 15 3.81 -12.01 -14.46
CA TYR A 15 2.67 -12.91 -14.69
C TYR A 15 1.86 -12.57 -15.97
N ASN A 16 2.53 -12.08 -17.02
CA ASN A 16 1.93 -11.60 -18.27
C ASN A 16 1.13 -10.29 -18.14
N PHE A 17 1.35 -9.47 -17.11
CA PHE A 17 0.74 -8.15 -17.03
C PHE A 17 1.19 -7.27 -18.23
N PRO A 18 0.26 -6.64 -18.97
CA PRO A 18 0.57 -6.11 -20.30
C PRO A 18 1.12 -4.67 -20.32
N LYS A 19 1.31 -4.01 -19.16
CA LYS A 19 1.69 -2.58 -19.07
C LYS A 19 2.85 -2.33 -18.10
N SER A 20 3.42 -1.13 -18.18
CA SER A 20 4.63 -0.72 -17.43
C SER A 20 4.34 -0.05 -16.08
N CYS A 21 3.08 0.30 -15.83
CA CYS A 21 2.56 0.80 -14.57
C CYS A 21 1.08 0.47 -14.51
N CYS A 22 0.49 0.72 -13.37
CA CYS A 22 -0.91 0.48 -13.15
C CYS A 22 -1.61 1.80 -12.77
N THR A 23 -2.84 1.97 -13.23
CA THR A 23 -3.63 3.19 -13.02
C THR A 23 -5.08 2.84 -12.67
N SER A 24 -5.53 3.21 -11.49
CA SER A 24 -6.86 3.01 -10.94
C SER A 24 -7.59 4.32 -10.84
N VAL A 25 -8.82 4.30 -11.34
CA VAL A 25 -9.72 5.44 -11.31
C VAL A 25 -11.01 4.95 -10.66
N ASN A 26 -11.60 5.77 -9.79
CA ASN A 26 -12.89 5.53 -9.16
C ASN A 26 -12.99 4.21 -8.36
N GLU A 27 -13.70 3.21 -8.86
CA GLU A 27 -14.01 1.94 -8.18
C GLU A 27 -12.89 0.89 -8.24
N VAL A 28 -11.80 1.18 -8.95
CA VAL A 28 -10.66 0.26 -9.08
C VAL A 28 -9.80 0.29 -7.80
N ILE A 29 -9.64 -0.86 -7.15
CA ILE A 29 -9.16 -0.99 -5.76
C ILE A 29 -7.64 -0.83 -5.60
N CYS A 30 -6.87 -1.59 -6.35
CA CYS A 30 -5.42 -1.48 -6.39
C CYS A 30 -5.03 -1.00 -7.77
N HIS A 31 -3.95 -0.21 -7.79
CA HIS A 31 -3.43 0.58 -8.91
C HIS A 31 -3.76 2.11 -8.88
N GLY A 32 -4.22 2.71 -7.77
CA GLY A 32 -4.44 4.19 -7.58
C GLY A 32 -5.57 4.49 -6.56
N ILE A 33 -5.94 5.71 -6.10
CA ILE A 33 -5.27 6.98 -5.67
C ILE A 33 -5.92 7.42 -4.32
N PRO A 34 -5.27 8.10 -3.37
CA PRO A 34 -5.62 8.14 -1.92
C PRO A 34 -6.14 9.47 -1.24
N ASP A 35 -6.40 9.45 0.09
CA ASP A 35 -7.34 10.32 0.86
C ASP A 35 -6.78 11.29 1.98
N ARG A 36 -7.68 11.83 2.84
CA ARG A 36 -7.62 13.15 3.52
C ARG A 36 -7.20 13.21 5.01
N ARG A 37 -6.36 12.33 5.54
CA ARG A 37 -5.95 12.44 6.97
C ARG A 37 -4.72 13.35 7.19
N PRO A 38 -4.82 14.47 7.94
CA PRO A 38 -3.65 15.20 8.40
C PRO A 38 -2.86 14.38 9.43
N LEU A 39 -1.53 14.26 9.23
CA LEU A 39 -0.61 13.54 10.11
C LEU A 39 -0.21 14.43 11.30
N GLN A 40 -0.24 13.89 12.52
CA GLN A 40 0.21 14.55 13.75
C GLN A 40 1.54 13.95 14.25
N GLU A 41 2.23 14.67 15.14
CA GLU A 41 3.37 14.11 15.88
C GLU A 41 2.93 12.86 16.66
N GLY A 42 3.43 11.68 16.25
CA GLY A 42 2.97 10.37 16.71
C GLY A 42 2.22 9.51 15.67
N ASP A 43 1.91 10.03 14.49
CA ASP A 43 1.33 9.25 13.39
C ASP A 43 2.42 8.69 12.42
N ILE A 44 2.27 7.41 12.05
CA ILE A 44 3.20 6.53 11.30
C ILE A 44 4.56 6.32 11.99
N VAL A 45 4.54 5.79 13.22
CA VAL A 45 5.75 5.21 13.86
C VAL A 45 5.44 3.90 14.58
N ASN A 46 4.91 2.91 13.85
CA ASN A 46 4.91 1.51 14.32
C ASN A 46 5.69 0.60 13.38
N VAL A 47 6.59 1.17 12.58
CA VAL A 47 7.61 0.41 11.87
C VAL A 47 8.93 0.65 12.58
N LYS A 48 9.27 -0.31 13.44
CA LYS A 48 10.53 -0.37 14.17
C LYS A 48 10.80 -1.82 14.58
N PRO A 49 12.04 -2.18 14.92
CA PRO A 49 12.35 -3.51 15.38
C PRO A 49 11.45 -3.96 16.55
N GLY A 50 11.01 -5.22 16.51
CA GLY A 50 10.16 -5.82 17.56
C GLY A 50 8.65 -5.70 17.34
N VAL A 51 8.18 -4.85 16.42
CA VAL A 51 6.75 -4.79 16.07
C VAL A 51 6.35 -5.96 15.17
N ARG A 52 5.18 -6.57 15.41
CA ARG A 52 4.66 -7.65 14.55
C ARG A 52 3.99 -7.06 13.31
N TYR A 53 4.22 -7.68 12.14
CA TYR A 53 3.60 -7.23 10.88
C TYR A 53 2.07 -7.15 10.95
N ARG A 54 1.43 -8.08 11.66
CA ARG A 54 -0.03 -8.11 11.83
C ARG A 54 -0.63 -6.86 12.49
N GLU A 55 0.16 -6.11 13.27
CA GLU A 55 -0.36 -4.93 13.99
C GLU A 55 -0.69 -3.76 13.05
N LEU A 56 -0.05 -3.71 11.87
CA LEU A 56 -0.29 -2.65 10.91
C LEU A 56 -1.75 -2.60 10.47
N GLY A 57 -2.36 -3.76 10.19
CA GLY A 57 -3.76 -3.82 9.80
C GLY A 57 -4.74 -3.39 10.90
N ASN A 58 -4.39 -3.56 12.18
CA ASN A 58 -5.21 -3.05 13.29
C ASN A 58 -5.27 -1.51 13.28
N ILE A 59 -4.14 -0.86 13.01
CA ILE A 59 -4.00 0.60 12.98
C ILE A 59 -4.76 1.17 11.77
N ILE A 60 -4.52 0.60 10.59
CA ILE A 60 -5.12 1.03 9.33
C ILE A 60 -6.65 0.92 9.42
N GLN A 61 -7.17 -0.27 9.77
CA GLN A 61 -8.62 -0.47 9.81
C GLN A 61 -9.30 0.37 10.89
N LYS A 62 -8.67 0.56 12.06
CA LYS A 62 -9.21 1.46 13.09
C LYS A 62 -9.40 2.87 12.54
N HIS A 63 -8.43 3.39 11.79
CA HIS A 63 -8.53 4.73 11.21
C HIS A 63 -9.58 4.80 10.08
N ALA A 64 -9.58 3.84 9.17
CA ALA A 64 -10.55 3.79 8.06
C ALA A 64 -11.99 3.70 8.57
N GLN A 65 -12.26 2.79 9.51
CA GLN A 65 -13.61 2.60 10.07
C GLN A 65 -14.10 3.80 10.87
N ALA A 66 -13.20 4.51 11.57
CA ALA A 66 -13.56 5.74 12.27
C ALA A 66 -14.05 6.85 11.32
N ASN A 67 -13.71 6.77 10.03
CA ASN A 67 -14.14 7.71 8.99
C ASN A 67 -15.23 7.14 8.07
N GLY A 68 -15.86 6.02 8.44
CA GLY A 68 -16.94 5.41 7.67
C GLY A 68 -16.48 4.61 6.44
N PHE A 69 -15.19 4.28 6.34
CA PHE A 69 -14.62 3.53 5.23
C PHE A 69 -14.34 2.07 5.58
N SER A 70 -14.17 1.23 4.55
CA SER A 70 -13.78 -0.17 4.69
C SER A 70 -12.38 -0.43 4.14
N VAL A 71 -11.79 -1.57 4.53
CA VAL A 71 -10.42 -1.96 4.12
C VAL A 71 -10.48 -3.27 3.35
N VAL A 72 -9.94 -3.25 2.14
CA VAL A 72 -9.83 -4.42 1.26
C VAL A 72 -9.02 -5.54 1.91
N ARG A 73 -9.38 -6.78 1.59
CA ARG A 73 -8.80 -7.98 2.23
C ARG A 73 -8.04 -8.92 1.30
N SER A 74 -8.29 -8.83 0.00
CA SER A 74 -7.72 -9.74 -1.00
C SER A 74 -6.28 -9.40 -1.39
N TYR A 75 -5.83 -8.18 -1.09
CA TYR A 75 -4.50 -7.67 -1.39
C TYR A 75 -3.79 -7.20 -0.12
N CYS A 76 -2.46 -7.31 -0.11
CA CYS A 76 -1.63 -6.98 1.04
C CYS A 76 -0.31 -6.35 0.57
N GLY A 77 0.34 -5.60 1.47
CA GLY A 77 1.74 -5.25 1.29
C GLY A 77 2.64 -6.49 1.28
N HIS A 78 3.87 -6.32 0.82
CA HIS A 78 4.78 -7.42 0.59
C HIS A 78 6.24 -7.04 0.88
N GLY A 79 7.09 -8.04 1.13
CA GLY A 79 8.53 -7.85 1.06
C GLY A 79 8.96 -7.52 -0.37
N ILE A 80 9.94 -6.63 -0.51
CA ILE A 80 10.48 -6.22 -1.81
C ILE A 80 11.98 -5.96 -1.71
N HIS A 81 12.74 -6.55 -2.64
CA HIS A 81 14.18 -6.35 -2.77
C HIS A 81 14.66 -6.92 -4.13
N LYS A 82 15.56 -7.90 -4.14
CA LYS A 82 15.89 -8.72 -5.32
C LYS A 82 14.68 -9.44 -5.95
N LEU A 83 13.58 -9.55 -5.20
CA LEU A 83 12.32 -10.14 -5.66
C LEU A 83 11.26 -9.02 -5.64
N PHE A 84 10.35 -9.04 -6.62
CA PHE A 84 9.30 -8.04 -6.73
C PHE A 84 8.28 -8.20 -5.58
N HIS A 85 7.74 -9.39 -5.39
CA HIS A 85 6.88 -9.73 -4.26
C HIS A 85 7.48 -10.93 -3.50
N THR A 86 7.66 -10.80 -2.18
CA THR A 86 8.15 -11.88 -1.31
C THR A 86 7.68 -11.67 0.13
N ALA A 87 8.13 -12.52 1.06
CA ALA A 87 7.81 -12.36 2.47
C ALA A 87 8.39 -11.04 3.04
N PRO A 88 7.68 -10.38 3.97
CA PRO A 88 6.42 -10.78 4.60
C PRO A 88 5.19 -10.37 3.79
N ASN A 89 4.08 -11.10 3.93
CA ASN A 89 2.76 -10.57 3.57
C ASN A 89 2.28 -9.64 4.69
N VAL A 90 1.78 -8.45 4.34
CA VAL A 90 1.38 -7.39 5.26
C VAL A 90 -0.09 -6.98 5.03
N PRO A 91 -1.06 -7.69 5.62
CA PRO A 91 -2.47 -7.37 5.45
C PRO A 91 -2.84 -6.05 6.12
N HIS A 92 -3.74 -5.31 5.47
CA HIS A 92 -4.16 -3.97 5.91
C HIS A 92 -5.39 -3.97 6.85
N TYR A 93 -6.01 -5.13 7.07
CA TYR A 93 -7.18 -5.30 7.93
C TYR A 93 -6.81 -5.82 9.33
N ALA A 94 -7.65 -5.50 10.31
CA ALA A 94 -7.50 -5.88 11.71
C ALA A 94 -7.69 -7.39 11.94
N LYS A 95 -7.08 -7.91 13.01
CA LYS A 95 -7.13 -9.34 13.41
C LYS A 95 -6.66 -10.30 12.31
N ASN A 96 -5.79 -9.83 11.41
CA ASN A 96 -5.13 -10.69 10.44
C ASN A 96 -4.12 -11.64 11.14
N LYS A 97 -3.69 -12.66 10.40
CA LYS A 97 -2.78 -13.72 10.91
C LYS A 97 -1.36 -13.60 10.33
N ALA A 98 -0.93 -12.40 9.93
CA ALA A 98 0.39 -12.22 9.34
C ALA A 98 1.50 -12.69 10.29
N VAL A 99 2.49 -13.37 9.71
CA VAL A 99 3.62 -13.97 10.42
C VAL A 99 4.81 -13.03 10.36
N GLY A 100 5.55 -12.96 11.46
CA GLY A 100 6.84 -12.28 11.53
C GLY A 100 6.86 -11.04 12.43
N VAL A 101 8.08 -10.66 12.78
CA VAL A 101 8.42 -9.50 13.59
C VAL A 101 9.42 -8.68 12.79
N MET A 102 9.22 -7.36 12.75
CA MET A 102 10.12 -6.42 12.09
C MET A 102 11.49 -6.45 12.75
N LYS A 103 12.55 -6.44 11.93
CA LYS A 103 13.95 -6.31 12.35
C LYS A 103 14.63 -5.29 11.46
N SER A 104 15.66 -4.63 11.97
CA SER A 104 16.51 -3.75 11.18
C SER A 104 17.01 -4.48 9.92
N GLY A 105 17.00 -3.78 8.79
CA GLY A 105 17.33 -4.34 7.47
C GLY A 105 16.16 -4.96 6.70
N HIS A 106 15.00 -5.18 7.32
CA HIS A 106 13.82 -5.64 6.58
C HIS A 106 13.31 -4.54 5.63
N VAL A 107 12.98 -4.92 4.39
CA VAL A 107 12.40 -4.02 3.38
C VAL A 107 11.06 -4.56 2.91
N PHE A 108 10.01 -3.75 2.99
CA PHE A 108 8.64 -4.15 2.65
C PHE A 108 7.75 -2.94 2.30
N THR A 109 6.59 -3.20 1.71
CA THR A 109 5.59 -2.21 1.35
C THR A 109 4.45 -2.14 2.38
N ILE A 110 3.87 -0.95 2.53
CA ILE A 110 2.55 -0.76 3.14
C ILE A 110 1.71 -0.05 2.09
N GLU A 111 0.62 -0.67 1.64
CA GLU A 111 -0.13 -0.26 0.45
C GLU A 111 -1.66 -0.34 0.62
N PRO A 112 -2.24 0.25 1.68
CA PRO A 112 -3.65 0.06 2.02
C PRO A 112 -4.58 0.59 0.95
N MET A 113 -5.58 -0.23 0.61
CA MET A 113 -6.69 0.13 -0.28
C MET A 113 -7.96 0.30 0.54
N ILE A 114 -8.52 1.50 0.50
CA ILE A 114 -9.65 1.92 1.33
C ILE A 114 -10.86 2.19 0.43
N CYS A 115 -12.03 1.68 0.80
CA CYS A 115 -13.23 1.82 -0.01
C CYS A 115 -14.30 2.68 0.70
N GLU A 116 -15.03 3.48 -0.08
CA GLU A 116 -16.21 4.21 0.38
C GLU A 116 -17.37 3.29 0.79
N GLY A 117 -17.38 2.08 0.23
CA GLY A 117 -18.41 1.07 0.38
C GLY A 117 -17.98 -0.15 1.18
N GLY A 118 -18.48 -1.30 0.77
CA GLY A 118 -17.99 -2.61 1.22
C GLY A 118 -16.54 -2.86 0.83
N TRP A 119 -15.89 -3.79 1.53
CA TRP A 119 -14.49 -4.16 1.27
C TRP A 119 -14.35 -5.24 0.20
N GLN A 120 -15.46 -5.87 -0.17
CA GLN A 120 -15.49 -7.01 -1.08
C GLN A 120 -15.11 -6.56 -2.48
N ASP A 121 -14.20 -7.30 -3.09
CA ASP A 121 -13.71 -7.11 -4.44
C ASP A 121 -14.12 -8.25 -5.36
N GLU A 122 -14.13 -7.97 -6.66
CA GLU A 122 -14.20 -8.97 -7.73
C GLU A 122 -13.22 -8.60 -8.85
N THR A 123 -12.82 -9.60 -9.63
CA THR A 123 -11.87 -9.44 -10.73
C THR A 123 -12.61 -9.45 -12.06
N TRP A 124 -12.34 -8.46 -12.91
CA TRP A 124 -12.87 -8.41 -14.27
C TRP A 124 -12.38 -9.58 -15.14
N PRO A 125 -13.04 -9.83 -16.30
CA PRO A 125 -12.66 -10.92 -17.21
C PRO A 125 -11.22 -10.84 -17.75
N ASP A 126 -10.54 -9.70 -17.61
CA ASP A 126 -9.13 -9.55 -17.98
C ASP A 126 -8.17 -10.27 -17.01
N GLY A 127 -8.66 -10.75 -15.86
CA GLY A 127 -7.89 -11.47 -14.86
C GLY A 127 -7.00 -10.58 -13.97
N TRP A 128 -7.13 -9.25 -14.08
CA TRP A 128 -6.27 -8.28 -13.41
C TRP A 128 -7.03 -7.16 -12.70
N THR A 129 -8.06 -6.59 -13.33
CA THR A 129 -8.72 -5.41 -12.81
C THR A 129 -9.60 -5.79 -11.62
N ALA A 130 -9.19 -5.35 -10.43
CA ALA A 130 -9.92 -5.55 -9.19
C ALA A 130 -10.83 -4.34 -8.91
N VAL A 131 -12.13 -4.59 -8.78
CA VAL A 131 -13.14 -3.55 -8.52
C VAL A 131 -13.91 -3.85 -7.26
N THR A 132 -14.43 -2.80 -6.61
CA THR A 132 -15.39 -2.96 -5.52
C THR A 132 -16.66 -3.62 -6.04
N ARG A 133 -17.19 -4.63 -5.32
CA ARG A 133 -18.43 -5.32 -5.72
C ARG A 133 -19.68 -4.43 -5.68
N ASP A 134 -19.64 -3.31 -4.94
CA ASP A 134 -20.75 -2.36 -4.85
C ASP A 134 -20.58 -1.13 -5.77
N GLY A 135 -19.52 -1.09 -6.60
CA GLY A 135 -19.24 -0.02 -7.55
C GLY A 135 -18.89 1.33 -6.95
N LYS A 136 -18.65 1.41 -5.63
CA LYS A 136 -18.21 2.64 -4.96
C LYS A 136 -16.71 2.89 -5.13
N ARG A 137 -16.25 4.10 -4.82
CA ARG A 137 -14.84 4.45 -5.05
C ARG A 137 -13.90 3.76 -4.07
N SER A 138 -12.67 3.55 -4.51
CA SER A 138 -11.54 3.06 -3.73
C SER A 138 -10.32 3.97 -3.87
N ALA A 139 -9.40 3.87 -2.90
CA ALA A 139 -8.29 4.78 -2.75
C ALA A 139 -6.98 4.11 -2.27
N GLN A 140 -5.93 4.26 -3.10
CA GLN A 140 -4.54 3.73 -3.04
C GLN A 140 -3.39 4.65 -2.55
N PHE A 141 -2.69 4.40 -1.42
CA PHE A 141 -1.32 4.93 -1.20
C PHE A 141 -0.32 3.78 -0.99
N GLU A 142 0.94 3.97 -1.40
CA GLU A 142 2.01 3.02 -1.14
C GLU A 142 3.36 3.69 -0.88
N HIS A 143 4.12 3.15 0.08
CA HIS A 143 5.54 3.40 0.23
C HIS A 143 6.34 2.10 0.43
N THR A 144 7.58 2.09 -0.04
CA THR A 144 8.59 1.08 0.32
C THR A 144 9.38 1.58 1.53
N LEU A 145 9.44 0.75 2.57
CA LEU A 145 10.04 1.06 3.86
C LEU A 145 11.23 0.15 4.13
N LEU A 146 12.32 0.73 4.65
CA LEU A 146 13.43 0.00 5.25
C LEU A 146 13.32 0.14 6.77
N VAL A 147 13.25 -0.96 7.51
CA VAL A 147 13.34 -0.93 8.98
C VAL A 147 14.78 -0.59 9.39
N THR A 148 14.96 0.39 10.25
CA THR A 148 16.26 0.78 10.84
C THR A 148 16.32 0.34 12.30
N ASP A 149 17.43 0.58 12.99
CA ASP A 149 17.60 0.15 14.38
C ASP A 149 16.60 0.80 15.34
N THR A 150 16.14 2.02 15.04
CA THR A 150 15.27 2.82 15.90
C THR A 150 13.90 3.10 15.29
N GLY A 151 13.66 2.74 14.03
CA GLY A 151 12.46 3.11 13.30
C GLY A 151 12.43 2.56 11.88
N CYS A 152 12.18 3.44 10.92
CA CYS A 152 12.24 3.12 9.51
C CYS A 152 12.71 4.31 8.66
N GLU A 153 13.25 4.01 7.49
CA GLU A 153 13.44 4.96 6.40
C GLU A 153 12.37 4.73 5.33
N ILE A 154 11.75 5.83 4.88
CA ILE A 154 10.84 5.83 3.74
C ILE A 154 11.66 6.02 2.46
N LEU A 155 11.89 4.94 1.73
CA LEU A 155 12.76 4.91 0.55
C LEU A 155 12.13 5.62 -0.67
N THR A 156 10.80 5.63 -0.75
CA THR A 156 10.05 6.24 -1.86
C THR A 156 9.44 7.59 -1.49
N ARG A 157 9.98 8.28 -0.47
CA ARG A 157 9.54 9.63 -0.09
C ARG A 157 9.88 10.66 -1.17
N ARG A 158 9.13 11.76 -1.20
CA ARG A 158 9.56 12.96 -1.93
C ARG A 158 10.74 13.61 -1.22
N LEU A 159 11.72 14.07 -2.00
CA LEU A 159 12.93 14.73 -1.46
C LEU A 159 12.84 16.26 -1.55
N ASP A 160 12.01 16.76 -2.47
CA ASP A 160 11.90 18.15 -2.88
C ASP A 160 10.64 18.84 -2.35
N SER A 161 9.77 18.11 -1.65
CA SER A 161 8.48 18.63 -1.18
C SER A 161 8.01 17.88 0.06
N ALA A 162 7.40 18.63 0.97
CA ALA A 162 6.89 18.11 2.23
C ALA A 162 5.57 17.33 2.10
N ARG A 163 4.87 17.44 0.96
CA ARG A 163 3.49 16.93 0.82
C ARG A 163 3.32 16.05 -0.42
N PRO A 164 2.36 15.11 -0.39
CA PRO A 164 1.94 14.39 -1.58
C PRO A 164 1.32 15.35 -2.60
N HIS A 165 1.31 14.95 -3.88
CA HIS A 165 0.91 15.83 -4.99
C HIS A 165 -0.52 16.40 -4.84
N PHE A 166 -1.48 15.59 -4.39
CA PHE A 166 -2.89 16.03 -4.23
C PHE A 166 -3.09 17.13 -3.16
N MET A 167 -2.10 17.32 -2.28
CA MET A 167 -2.06 18.39 -1.27
C MET A 167 -1.14 19.56 -1.65
N SER A 168 -0.46 19.48 -2.80
CA SER A 168 0.55 20.46 -3.22
C SER A 168 0.02 21.50 -4.22
N GLN A 169 -1.25 21.38 -4.64
CA GLN A 169 -1.86 22.22 -5.68
C GLN A 169 -2.80 23.31 -5.12
N PHE A 170 -2.69 23.63 -3.83
CA PHE A 170 -3.39 24.74 -3.19
C PHE A 170 -2.39 25.65 -2.48
#